data_AF-A0AAW6XWJ2-F1
#
_entry.id   AF-A0AAW6XWJ2-F1
#
_cell.length_a   1.000
_cell.length_b   1.000
_cell.length_c   1.000
_cell.angle_alpha   90.00
_cell.angle_beta   90.00
_cell.angle_gamma   90.00
#
_symmetry.space_group_name_H-M   'P 1'
#
loop_
_entity.id
_entity.type
_entity.pdbx_description
1 polymer ?
#
loop_
_entity_poly.entity_id
_entity_poly.type
_entity_poly.pdbx_seq_one_letter_code
_entity_poly.pdbx_strand_id
1 'polypeptide(L)'
;MRTLVKKTLGLLMATVVAFGVVAGTTQAFAGGDAVASKQADKYTEIDMQEPYIKDAELHVYSVKDDNGSPAAAITITHKNSGGVDPQLTGVREYTAAAKEGWVFKNWTYEQFLKDKDYGNYKGVFYSFSKDHNNKSIPYTSGNVISVNRTGTIGESTLIKRIYKVYANLNPTITATAGEGGSITPAGKAEVTYGENQKYNFTANKGYIIASLKIDGVEQTVEHTASGSYEFKAVKSPHTIEVSFVREYTITYTDGVDNEAIFTDQVYKAASGSDTPAFEGTAPSRTDYVFTGWTPTVAN
;
A
#
# COMPACT_ATOMS: atom_id res chain seq x y z
N MET A 1 -50.67 -10.14 -27.12
CA MET A 1 -51.03 -9.03 -28.02
C MET A 1 -51.28 -7.80 -27.16
N ARG A 2 -50.56 -6.68 -27.43
CA ARG A 2 -50.66 -5.32 -26.83
C ARG A 2 -50.23 -5.20 -25.34
N THR A 3 -49.42 -4.25 -24.88
CA THR A 3 -49.05 -2.92 -25.41
C THR A 3 -47.68 -2.48 -24.86
N LEU A 4 -46.85 -1.91 -25.74
CA LEU A 4 -45.62 -1.17 -25.41
C LEU A 4 -45.96 0.23 -24.88
N VAL A 5 -45.28 0.68 -23.83
CA VAL A 5 -45.26 2.10 -23.42
C VAL A 5 -43.85 2.65 -23.63
N LYS A 6 -43.75 3.61 -24.57
CA LYS A 6 -42.57 4.46 -24.79
C LYS A 6 -42.40 5.41 -23.60
N LYS A 7 -41.22 5.43 -22.98
CA LYS A 7 -40.73 6.57 -22.21
C LYS A 7 -39.68 7.30 -23.04
N THR A 8 -40.09 8.44 -23.59
CA THR A 8 -39.24 9.55 -24.01
C THR A 8 -38.68 10.23 -22.77
N LEU A 9 -37.37 10.49 -22.72
CA LEU A 9 -36.84 11.53 -21.84
C LEU A 9 -35.49 12.08 -22.35
N GLY A 10 -35.49 13.38 -22.65
CA GLY A 10 -34.42 14.30 -22.25
C GLY A 10 -33.12 14.27 -23.04
N LEU A 11 -33.10 14.98 -24.17
CA LEU A 11 -31.89 15.58 -24.72
C LEU A 11 -31.45 16.70 -23.75
N LEU A 12 -30.32 16.54 -23.05
CA LEU A 12 -29.65 17.65 -22.36
C LEU A 12 -28.38 18.02 -23.14
N MET A 13 -28.40 19.20 -23.75
CA MET A 13 -27.23 19.85 -24.33
C MET A 13 -26.20 20.12 -23.23
N ALA A 14 -24.98 19.60 -23.38
CA ALA A 14 -23.82 20.10 -22.64
C ALA A 14 -23.22 21.27 -23.42
N THR A 15 -23.46 22.50 -22.95
CA THR A 15 -22.82 23.70 -23.44
C THR A 15 -21.39 23.74 -22.88
N VAL A 16 -20.38 23.55 -23.75
CA VAL A 16 -18.99 23.80 -23.41
C VAL A 16 -18.78 25.31 -23.39
N VAL A 17 -18.60 25.88 -22.20
CA VAL A 17 -18.09 27.25 -22.05
C VAL A 17 -16.57 27.16 -22.01
N ALA A 18 -15.95 27.42 -23.14
CA ALA A 18 -14.51 27.63 -23.23
C ALA A 18 -14.18 29.02 -22.63
N PHE A 19 -13.63 29.04 -21.43
CA PHE A 19 -12.91 30.21 -20.94
C PHE A 19 -11.49 30.16 -21.50
N GLY A 20 -11.26 31.01 -22.51
CA GLY A 20 -9.91 31.37 -22.92
C GLY A 20 -9.23 32.15 -21.80
N VAL A 21 -8.08 31.64 -21.34
CA VAL A 21 -7.11 32.44 -20.60
C VAL A 21 -5.93 32.67 -21.52
N VAL A 22 -5.64 33.96 -21.67
CA VAL A 22 -4.63 34.60 -22.50
C VAL A 22 -3.25 33.98 -22.29
N ALA A 23 -2.59 33.65 -23.40
CA ALA A 23 -1.19 33.29 -23.46
C ALA A 23 -0.33 34.50 -23.05
N GLY A 24 0.15 34.49 -21.80
CA GLY A 24 1.30 35.29 -21.36
C GLY A 24 2.56 34.47 -21.57
N THR A 25 3.44 34.94 -22.45
CA THR A 25 4.72 34.32 -22.80
C THR A 25 5.70 34.39 -21.62
N THR A 26 5.85 33.29 -20.88
CA THR A 26 7.06 33.07 -20.07
C THR A 26 7.86 31.94 -20.69
N GLN A 27 9.07 32.29 -21.08
CA GLN A 27 10.04 31.50 -21.82
C GLN A 27 10.29 30.15 -21.15
N ALA A 28 10.12 29.09 -21.94
CA ALA A 28 10.67 27.78 -21.65
C ALA A 28 12.20 27.88 -21.74
N PHE A 29 12.89 27.85 -20.60
CA PHE A 29 14.29 27.45 -20.59
C PHE A 29 14.34 25.93 -20.69
N ALA A 30 14.55 25.46 -21.92
CA ALA A 30 14.99 24.10 -22.19
C ALA A 30 16.40 23.92 -21.60
N GLY A 31 16.49 23.06 -20.59
CA GLY A 31 17.71 22.47 -20.06
C GLY A 31 17.44 21.02 -19.72
N GLY A 32 16.97 20.27 -20.72
CA GLY A 32 16.65 18.85 -20.62
C GLY A 32 17.92 18.00 -20.72
N ASP A 33 18.15 17.28 -19.62
CA ASP A 33 18.62 15.88 -19.52
C ASP A 33 19.71 15.73 -18.47
N ALA A 34 19.29 15.81 -17.21
CA ALA A 34 20.02 15.25 -16.09
C ALA A 34 19.02 14.59 -15.15
N VAL A 35 18.81 13.28 -15.34
CA VAL A 35 18.23 12.37 -14.35
C VAL A 35 16.80 12.79 -13.93
N ALA A 36 15.80 12.50 -14.77
CA ALA A 36 14.45 12.25 -14.26
C ALA A 36 14.56 11.05 -13.30
N SER A 37 14.83 11.35 -12.04
CA SER A 37 15.42 10.42 -11.11
C SER A 37 14.39 9.39 -10.69
N LYS A 38 14.82 8.14 -10.51
CA LYS A 38 14.05 7.08 -9.83
C LYS A 38 13.47 7.52 -8.47
N GLN A 39 13.88 8.68 -7.94
CA GLN A 39 13.34 9.28 -6.73
C GLN A 39 11.98 9.99 -6.95
N ALA A 40 11.69 10.56 -8.12
CA ALA A 40 10.40 11.26 -8.36
C ALA A 40 9.18 10.31 -8.26
N ASP A 41 9.35 9.05 -8.64
CA ASP A 41 8.33 8.01 -8.51
C ASP A 41 8.19 7.46 -7.08
N LYS A 42 9.21 7.66 -6.23
CA LYS A 42 9.25 7.14 -4.86
C LYS A 42 8.77 8.16 -3.82
N TYR A 43 9.06 9.44 -4.03
CA TYR A 43 8.82 10.48 -3.04
C TYR A 43 7.78 11.49 -3.49
N THR A 44 7.13 12.12 -2.51
CA THR A 44 6.31 13.31 -2.68
C THR A 44 6.91 14.46 -1.87
N GLU A 45 6.90 15.66 -2.43
CA GLU A 45 7.39 16.85 -1.74
C GLU A 45 6.36 17.31 -0.71
N ILE A 46 6.83 17.66 0.48
CA ILE A 46 6.01 18.20 1.56
C ILE A 46 6.24 19.70 1.59
N ASP A 47 5.20 20.46 1.26
CA ASP A 47 5.20 21.91 1.43
C ASP A 47 5.22 22.25 2.92
N MET A 48 6.34 22.78 3.37
CA MET A 48 6.55 23.17 4.76
C MET A 48 5.91 24.53 5.10
N GLN A 49 5.37 25.27 4.11
CA GLN A 49 4.64 26.53 4.27
C GLN A 49 5.39 27.62 5.05
N GLU A 50 6.72 27.61 5.01
CA GLU A 50 7.58 28.52 5.78
C GLU A 50 8.63 29.18 4.87
N PRO A 51 8.95 30.47 5.08
CA PRO A 51 9.90 31.16 4.25
C PRO A 51 11.31 30.57 4.38
N TYR A 52 11.95 30.57 3.22
CA TYR A 52 13.14 29.82 2.92
C TYR A 52 14.43 30.54 3.38
N ILE A 53 15.57 29.83 3.52
CA ILE A 53 16.90 30.44 3.76
C ILE A 53 17.24 31.38 2.58
N LYS A 54 17.57 32.65 2.86
CA LYS A 54 17.71 33.70 1.83
C LYS A 54 18.61 33.33 0.62
N ASP A 55 19.59 32.47 0.82
CA ASP A 55 20.61 32.09 -0.17
C ASP A 55 20.68 30.57 -0.46
N ALA A 56 19.61 29.83 -0.18
CA ALA A 56 19.50 28.40 -0.52
C ALA A 56 18.11 28.04 -1.04
N GLU A 57 17.85 26.75 -1.27
CA GLU A 57 16.57 26.05 -1.48
C GLU A 57 16.64 24.71 -0.74
N LEU A 58 15.55 24.24 -0.12
CA LEU A 58 15.49 23.09 0.80
C LEU A 58 14.12 22.49 0.60
N HIS A 59 14.17 21.29 0.08
CA HIS A 59 13.02 20.51 -0.25
C HIS A 59 12.97 19.33 0.70
N VAL A 60 11.77 19.07 1.21
CA VAL A 60 11.53 18.04 2.21
C VAL A 60 10.60 17.02 1.56
N TYR A 61 11.00 15.76 1.61
CA TYR A 61 10.32 14.68 0.93
C TYR A 61 9.99 13.54 1.91
N SER A 62 8.90 12.83 1.63
CA SER A 62 8.58 11.54 2.24
C SER A 62 8.32 10.53 1.12
N VAL A 63 8.59 9.24 1.37
CA VAL A 63 8.06 8.20 0.47
C VAL A 63 6.55 8.35 0.38
N LYS A 64 5.99 8.06 -0.80
CA LYS A 64 4.56 8.23 -1.07
C LYS A 64 3.85 6.89 -1.18
N ASP A 65 2.59 6.86 -0.78
CA ASP A 65 1.71 5.70 -1.01
C ASP A 65 1.26 5.62 -2.47
N ASP A 66 0.44 4.61 -2.80
CA ASP A 66 -0.09 4.40 -4.16
C ASP A 66 -0.95 5.58 -4.66
N ASN A 67 -1.46 6.42 -3.75
CA ASN A 67 -2.23 7.62 -4.05
C ASN A 67 -1.35 8.89 -4.11
N GLY A 68 -0.04 8.77 -3.90
CA GLY A 68 0.90 9.88 -3.89
C GLY A 68 0.95 10.68 -2.59
N SER A 69 0.28 10.21 -1.52
CA SER A 69 0.29 10.87 -0.21
C SER A 69 1.55 10.51 0.58
N PRO A 70 2.11 11.43 1.39
CA PRO A 70 3.33 11.16 2.14
C PRO A 70 3.11 10.12 3.25
N ALA A 71 4.02 9.19 3.42
CA ALA A 71 4.03 8.16 4.46
C ALA A 71 4.34 8.66 5.88
N ALA A 72 4.87 9.88 6.02
CA ALA A 72 5.18 10.49 7.30
C ALA A 72 4.62 11.91 7.41
N ALA A 73 4.24 12.30 8.62
CA ALA A 73 4.12 13.71 8.99
C ALA A 73 5.51 14.22 9.36
N ILE A 74 5.97 15.28 8.69
CA ILE A 74 7.26 15.90 8.97
C ILE A 74 7.04 17.22 9.71
N THR A 75 7.79 17.42 10.79
CA THR A 75 7.67 18.60 11.65
C THR A 75 9.02 19.30 11.77
N ILE A 76 9.00 20.62 11.72
CA ILE A 76 10.16 21.45 12.07
C ILE A 76 10.25 21.54 13.59
N THR A 77 11.28 20.96 14.18
CA THR A 77 11.52 21.00 15.64
C THR A 77 12.44 22.13 16.07
N HIS A 78 13.26 22.64 15.14
CA HIS A 78 14.14 23.77 15.39
C HIS A 78 14.35 24.62 14.13
N LYS A 79 14.38 25.94 14.32
CA LYS A 79 14.72 26.94 13.29
C LYS A 79 15.41 28.15 13.92
N ASN A 80 16.21 28.91 13.16
CA ASN A 80 16.76 30.17 13.64
C ASN A 80 15.64 31.17 13.98
N SER A 81 15.87 32.02 14.98
CA SER A 81 14.97 33.09 15.38
C SER A 81 14.95 34.20 14.31
N GLY A 82 13.78 34.54 13.76
CA GLY A 82 13.64 35.68 12.82
C GLY A 82 12.82 35.44 11.56
N GLY A 83 12.16 34.29 11.39
CA GLY A 83 11.30 33.98 10.24
C GLY A 83 12.08 33.60 8.97
N VAL A 84 13.08 34.39 8.59
CA VAL A 84 14.04 34.06 7.51
C VAL A 84 15.41 33.78 8.13
N ASP A 85 16.00 32.66 7.76
CA ASP A 85 17.31 32.29 8.26
C ASP A 85 18.40 33.25 7.78
N PRO A 86 19.32 33.67 8.68
CA PRO A 86 20.41 34.54 8.28
C PRO A 86 21.34 33.84 7.31
N GLN A 87 21.91 34.63 6.39
CA GLN A 87 22.83 34.15 5.38
C GLN A 87 23.97 33.34 6.00
N LEU A 88 24.37 32.25 5.33
CA LEU A 88 25.47 31.36 5.77
C LEU A 88 25.30 30.69 7.14
N THR A 89 24.17 30.87 7.84
CA THR A 89 24.00 30.41 9.24
C THR A 89 22.62 29.79 9.55
N GLY A 90 21.76 29.66 8.53
CA GLY A 90 20.47 29.00 8.66
C GLY A 90 20.53 27.55 9.15
N VAL A 91 19.51 27.14 9.88
CA VAL A 91 19.33 25.81 10.45
C VAL A 91 17.85 25.45 10.39
N ARG A 92 17.56 24.25 9.91
CA ARG A 92 16.25 23.62 10.00
C ARG A 92 16.42 22.21 10.51
N GLU A 93 15.78 21.89 11.62
CA GLU A 93 15.73 20.53 12.15
C GLU A 93 14.36 19.92 11.91
N TYR A 94 14.35 18.68 11.46
CA TYR A 94 13.15 17.92 11.14
C TYR A 94 13.06 16.65 11.94
N THR A 95 11.83 16.31 12.34
CA THR A 95 11.45 14.98 12.79
C THR A 95 10.39 14.38 11.87
N ALA A 96 10.47 13.07 11.64
CA ALA A 96 9.44 12.31 10.94
C ALA A 96 8.63 11.46 11.93
N ALA A 97 7.31 11.60 11.88
CA ALA A 97 6.37 10.70 12.52
C ALA A 97 5.72 9.83 11.44
N ALA A 98 5.96 8.51 11.50
CA ALA A 98 5.36 7.57 10.56
C ALA A 98 3.84 7.55 10.73
N LYS A 99 3.11 7.57 9.60
CA LYS A 99 1.65 7.35 9.61
C LYS A 99 1.34 5.90 9.98
N GLU A 100 0.08 5.62 10.25
CA GLU A 100 -0.37 4.25 10.53
C GLU A 100 0.03 3.30 9.40
N GLY A 101 0.51 2.11 9.77
CA GLY A 101 0.98 1.11 8.81
C GLY A 101 2.36 1.39 8.21
N TRP A 102 3.06 2.46 8.62
CA TRP A 102 4.41 2.77 8.15
C TRP A 102 5.46 2.62 9.25
N VAL A 103 6.68 2.26 8.85
CA VAL A 103 7.85 2.15 9.74
C VAL A 103 8.95 3.06 9.24
N PHE A 104 9.32 4.06 10.04
CA PHE A 104 10.44 4.95 9.70
C PHE A 104 11.77 4.22 9.76
N LYS A 105 12.62 4.43 8.74
CA LYS A 105 13.95 3.81 8.66
C LYS A 105 15.05 4.83 8.95
N ASN A 106 15.17 5.84 8.11
CA ASN A 106 16.20 6.87 8.21
C ASN A 106 15.83 8.09 7.36
N TRP A 107 16.67 9.12 7.48
CA TRP A 107 16.77 10.18 6.52
C TRP A 107 17.87 9.88 5.51
N THR A 108 17.62 10.18 4.24
CA THR A 108 18.68 10.39 3.24
C THR A 108 18.65 11.83 2.79
N TYR A 109 19.74 12.30 2.19
CA TYR A 109 19.89 13.70 1.85
C TYR A 109 20.78 13.91 0.64
N GLU A 110 20.62 15.07 0.01
CA GLU A 110 21.44 15.53 -1.10
C GLU A 110 21.71 17.02 -0.96
N GLN A 111 22.86 17.48 -1.42
CA GLN A 111 23.20 18.90 -1.45
C GLN A 111 23.82 19.27 -2.79
N PHE A 112 23.19 20.19 -3.50
CA PHE A 112 23.68 20.71 -4.76
C PHE A 112 24.14 22.15 -4.64
N LEU A 113 25.17 22.49 -5.41
CA LEU A 113 25.54 23.86 -5.74
C LEU A 113 25.78 23.90 -7.24
N LYS A 114 24.89 24.56 -7.99
CA LYS A 114 24.71 24.34 -9.44
C LYS A 114 24.45 22.85 -9.69
N ASP A 115 25.12 22.24 -10.67
CA ASP A 115 24.89 20.84 -11.08
C ASP A 115 25.77 19.83 -10.34
N LYS A 116 26.54 20.28 -9.35
CA LYS A 116 27.44 19.41 -8.59
C LYS A 116 26.81 19.02 -7.25
N ASP A 117 26.76 17.72 -7.00
CA ASP A 117 26.45 17.15 -5.70
C ASP A 117 27.67 17.24 -4.77
N TYR A 118 27.46 17.75 -3.57
CA TYR A 118 28.44 17.91 -2.50
C TYR A 118 28.21 16.95 -1.33
N GLY A 119 27.16 16.13 -1.37
CA GLY A 119 26.80 15.19 -0.31
C GLY A 119 26.70 15.89 1.06
N ASN A 120 27.23 15.25 2.10
CA ASN A 120 27.33 15.87 3.42
C ASN A 120 28.60 16.72 3.54
N TYR A 121 28.55 17.94 3.00
CA TYR A 121 29.68 18.86 3.08
C TYR A 121 30.03 19.21 4.54
N LYS A 122 31.33 19.21 4.85
CA LYS A 122 31.87 19.63 6.14
C LYS A 122 32.63 20.95 5.98
N GLY A 123 31.98 22.04 6.36
CA GLY A 123 32.63 23.34 6.57
C GLY A 123 33.06 23.49 8.03
N VAL A 124 32.62 24.58 8.66
CA VAL A 124 32.67 24.72 10.14
C VAL A 124 31.80 23.64 10.82
N PHE A 125 30.68 23.30 10.17
CA PHE A 125 29.74 22.25 10.57
C PHE A 125 29.41 21.35 9.39
N TYR A 126 28.76 20.22 9.65
CA TYR A 126 28.17 19.38 8.61
C TYR A 126 26.88 20.01 8.09
N SER A 127 26.65 19.94 6.78
CA SER A 127 25.37 20.34 6.16
C SER A 127 24.20 19.51 6.66
N PHE A 128 24.43 18.23 6.95
CA PHE A 128 23.45 17.34 7.57
C PHE A 128 24.05 16.75 8.84
N SER A 129 23.57 17.22 9.98
CA SER A 129 24.05 16.80 11.30
C SER A 129 23.03 15.97 12.06
N LYS A 130 23.50 15.29 13.10
CA LYS A 130 22.68 14.50 14.03
C LYS A 130 21.49 15.30 14.57
N ASP A 131 21.76 16.51 15.03
CA ASP A 131 20.78 17.46 15.57
C ASP A 131 21.35 18.89 15.50
N HIS A 132 20.52 19.87 15.87
CA HIS A 132 20.90 21.29 15.82
C HIS A 132 21.94 21.70 16.88
N ASN A 133 22.08 20.96 17.98
CA ASN A 133 23.06 21.25 19.04
C ASN A 133 24.45 20.69 18.69
N ASN A 134 24.49 19.58 17.96
CA ASN A 134 25.68 18.80 17.65
C ASN A 134 26.05 18.87 16.16
N LYS A 135 26.15 20.08 15.60
CA LYS A 135 26.40 20.30 14.16
C LYS A 135 27.76 19.80 13.65
N SER A 136 28.69 19.53 14.56
CA SER A 136 29.99 18.91 14.25
C SER A 136 29.93 17.38 14.12
N ILE A 137 28.78 16.76 14.39
CA ILE A 137 28.54 15.32 14.23
C ILE A 137 27.64 15.11 13.00
N PRO A 138 28.07 14.31 11.99
CA PRO A 138 27.24 14.09 10.81
C PRO A 138 25.99 13.28 11.16
N TYR A 139 24.91 13.48 10.41
CA TYR A 139 23.78 12.55 10.46
C TYR A 139 24.22 11.17 9.97
N THR A 140 23.90 10.15 10.75
CA THR A 140 24.18 8.73 10.43
C THR A 140 22.93 7.86 10.57
N SER A 141 22.08 8.16 11.55
CA SER A 141 20.81 7.48 11.80
C SER A 141 19.95 8.31 12.77
N GLY A 142 18.69 7.90 12.96
CA GLY A 142 17.74 8.54 13.87
C GLY A 142 16.61 9.25 13.15
N ASN A 143 15.56 9.58 13.90
CA ASN A 143 14.37 10.26 13.39
C ASN A 143 14.53 11.78 13.29
N VAL A 144 15.60 12.34 13.88
CA VAL A 144 15.96 13.76 13.80
C VAL A 144 17.04 13.96 12.74
N ILE A 145 16.89 14.98 11.89
CA ILE A 145 17.96 15.46 11.02
C ILE A 145 18.01 16.99 11.05
N SER A 146 19.21 17.55 11.20
CA SER A 146 19.42 19.00 11.12
C SER A 146 20.11 19.35 9.81
N VAL A 147 19.46 20.23 9.03
CA VAL A 147 19.99 20.83 7.80
C VAL A 147 20.61 22.17 8.17
N ASN A 148 21.92 22.27 8.01
CA ASN A 148 22.69 23.45 8.37
C ASN A 148 23.22 24.12 7.12
N ARG A 149 22.97 25.42 7.01
CA ARG A 149 23.62 26.25 6.01
C ARG A 149 25.10 26.41 6.38
N THR A 150 25.98 25.95 5.50
CA THR A 150 27.44 26.10 5.65
C THR A 150 28.00 26.96 4.53
N GLY A 151 28.79 27.98 4.85
CA GLY A 151 29.51 28.76 3.85
C GLY A 151 30.77 28.06 3.33
N THR A 152 31.20 28.40 2.11
CA THR A 152 32.55 28.08 1.58
C THR A 152 33.21 29.36 1.07
N ILE A 153 34.54 29.45 1.15
CA ILE A 153 35.31 30.58 0.60
C ILE A 153 35.04 30.70 -0.91
N GLY A 154 34.63 31.88 -1.36
CA GLY A 154 34.30 32.15 -2.78
C GLY A 154 32.82 31.98 -3.16
N GLU A 155 31.95 31.65 -2.21
CA GLU A 155 30.51 31.56 -2.43
C GLU A 155 29.88 32.96 -2.58
N SER A 156 29.01 33.15 -3.58
CA SER A 156 28.30 34.41 -3.83
C SER A 156 26.79 34.25 -3.62
N THR A 157 26.12 35.36 -3.32
CA THR A 157 24.65 35.41 -3.13
C THR A 157 23.85 35.08 -4.39
N LEU A 158 24.51 34.97 -5.55
CA LEU A 158 23.86 34.71 -6.84
C LEU A 158 23.73 33.22 -7.15
N ILE A 159 24.39 32.35 -6.38
CA ILE A 159 24.34 30.90 -6.58
C ILE A 159 23.76 30.28 -5.31
N LYS A 160 22.52 29.79 -5.42
CA LYS A 160 21.85 29.12 -4.29
C LYS A 160 22.37 27.70 -4.12
N ARG A 161 22.46 27.27 -2.86
CA ARG A 161 22.55 25.83 -2.52
C ARG A 161 21.18 25.21 -2.50
N ILE A 162 21.05 24.00 -3.02
CA ILE A 162 19.82 23.22 -2.92
C ILE A 162 20.10 22.07 -1.96
N TYR A 163 19.32 21.98 -0.90
CA TYR A 163 19.31 20.86 0.04
C TYR A 163 18.06 20.03 -0.23
N LYS A 164 18.17 18.72 -0.15
CA LYS A 164 17.02 17.82 -0.19
C LYS A 164 17.13 16.84 0.95
N VAL A 165 16.06 16.62 1.69
CA VAL A 165 15.98 15.60 2.74
C VAL A 165 14.80 14.69 2.45
N TYR A 166 15.02 13.38 2.61
CA TYR A 166 14.07 12.34 2.27
C TYR A 166 13.82 11.46 3.48
N ALA A 167 12.59 11.43 3.98
CA ALA A 167 12.17 10.47 4.98
C ALA A 167 11.92 9.11 4.30
N ASN A 168 12.72 8.10 4.65
CA ASN A 168 12.56 6.74 4.17
C ASN A 168 11.72 5.93 5.15
N LEU A 169 10.66 5.30 4.63
CA LEU A 169 9.77 4.45 5.39
C LEU A 169 9.48 3.17 4.62
N ASN A 170 9.16 2.11 5.35
CA ASN A 170 8.68 0.84 4.84
C ASN A 170 7.20 0.66 5.19
N PRO A 171 6.34 0.25 4.24
CA PRO A 171 4.96 -0.11 4.54
C PRO A 171 4.90 -1.42 5.34
N THR A 172 3.78 -1.65 6.02
CA THR A 172 3.50 -2.92 6.69
C THR A 172 2.27 -3.61 6.13
N ILE A 173 2.29 -4.93 6.13
CA ILE A 173 1.13 -5.75 5.82
C ILE A 173 0.70 -6.46 7.09
N THR A 174 -0.58 -6.35 7.45
CA THR A 174 -1.15 -7.07 8.59
C THR A 174 -1.94 -8.27 8.10
N ALA A 175 -1.49 -9.47 8.51
CA ALA A 175 -2.08 -10.73 8.10
C ALA A 175 -2.85 -11.38 9.26
N THR A 176 -4.12 -11.72 9.02
CA THR A 176 -4.97 -12.42 9.99
C THR A 176 -5.53 -13.71 9.39
N ALA A 177 -5.67 -14.73 10.22
CA ALA A 177 -6.31 -15.99 9.89
C ALA A 177 -7.43 -16.24 10.90
N GLY A 178 -8.62 -16.58 10.41
CA GLY A 178 -9.73 -17.04 11.23
C GLY A 178 -9.47 -18.44 11.82
N GLU A 179 -10.39 -18.89 12.68
CA GLU A 179 -10.35 -20.25 13.23
C GLU A 179 -10.40 -21.30 12.09
N GLY A 180 -9.71 -22.42 12.28
CA GLY A 180 -9.72 -23.52 11.31
C GLY A 180 -8.60 -23.47 10.28
N GLY A 181 -7.64 -22.56 10.41
CA GLY A 181 -6.43 -22.55 9.59
C GLY A 181 -5.38 -21.57 10.07
N SER A 182 -4.43 -21.26 9.19
CA SER A 182 -3.29 -20.38 9.46
C SER A 182 -2.89 -19.58 8.22
N ILE A 183 -2.21 -18.46 8.44
CA ILE A 183 -1.57 -17.63 7.41
C ILE A 183 -0.11 -17.39 7.81
N THR A 184 0.80 -17.35 6.83
CA THR A 184 2.23 -17.13 7.05
C THR A 184 2.79 -16.20 5.97
N PRO A 185 3.46 -15.09 6.35
CA PRO A 185 3.62 -14.57 7.71
C PRO A 185 2.28 -14.22 8.39
N ALA A 186 2.23 -14.23 9.74
CA ALA A 186 1.06 -13.80 10.51
C ALA A 186 1.35 -12.49 11.24
N GLY A 187 0.30 -11.73 11.53
CA GLY A 187 0.41 -10.44 12.22
C GLY A 187 1.00 -9.36 11.32
N LYS A 188 1.60 -8.34 11.94
CA LYS A 188 2.15 -7.19 11.23
C LYS A 188 3.58 -7.48 10.75
N ALA A 189 3.78 -7.50 9.44
CA ALA A 189 5.08 -7.65 8.78
C ALA A 189 5.50 -6.33 8.13
N GLU A 190 6.75 -5.91 8.35
CA GLU A 190 7.37 -4.80 7.63
C GLU A 190 7.87 -5.28 6.26
N VAL A 191 7.56 -4.55 5.19
CA VAL A 191 8.00 -4.87 3.82
C VAL A 191 8.87 -3.73 3.31
N THR A 192 10.02 -4.05 2.72
CA THR A 192 10.86 -3.04 2.06
C THR A 192 10.06 -2.35 0.96
N TYR A 193 10.06 -1.01 0.96
CA TYR A 193 9.28 -0.24 0.00
C TYR A 193 9.56 -0.66 -1.46
N GLY A 194 8.50 -1.02 -2.18
CA GLY A 194 8.54 -1.45 -3.58
C GLY A 194 8.91 -2.92 -3.80
N GLU A 195 9.15 -3.70 -2.75
CA GLU A 195 9.37 -5.15 -2.86
C GLU A 195 8.06 -5.94 -2.86
N ASN A 196 8.12 -7.20 -3.29
CA ASN A 196 6.99 -8.11 -3.21
C ASN A 196 6.92 -8.81 -1.85
N GLN A 197 5.72 -9.19 -1.41
CA GLN A 197 5.52 -10.02 -0.23
C GLN A 197 4.50 -11.11 -0.51
N LYS A 198 4.93 -12.37 -0.37
CA LYS A 198 4.06 -13.55 -0.49
C LYS A 198 3.53 -13.99 0.87
N TYR A 199 2.26 -14.35 0.89
CA TYR A 199 1.56 -15.00 1.98
C TYR A 199 1.06 -16.37 1.53
N ASN A 200 1.25 -17.38 2.37
CA ASN A 200 0.65 -18.69 2.20
C ASN A 200 -0.33 -18.93 3.33
N PHE A 201 -1.45 -19.57 3.04
CA PHE A 201 -2.43 -19.94 4.05
C PHE A 201 -2.84 -21.40 3.87
N THR A 202 -3.10 -22.05 5.00
CA THR A 202 -3.35 -23.49 5.07
C THR A 202 -4.46 -23.75 6.07
N ALA A 203 -5.51 -24.39 5.60
CA ALA A 203 -6.61 -24.86 6.41
C ALA A 203 -6.16 -26.07 7.25
N ASN A 204 -6.69 -26.15 8.47
CA ASN A 204 -6.52 -27.32 9.31
C ASN A 204 -7.28 -28.52 8.70
N LYS A 205 -6.94 -29.73 9.15
CA LYS A 205 -7.65 -30.93 8.70
C LYS A 205 -9.16 -30.79 8.94
N GLY A 206 -9.95 -31.07 7.90
CA GLY A 206 -11.41 -30.95 7.92
C GLY A 206 -11.92 -29.53 7.66
N TYR A 207 -11.04 -28.60 7.28
CA TYR A 207 -11.40 -27.25 6.87
C TYR A 207 -10.90 -26.97 5.44
N ILE A 208 -11.54 -26.01 4.81
CA ILE A 208 -11.19 -25.41 3.52
C ILE A 208 -11.21 -23.89 3.64
N ILE A 209 -10.57 -23.22 2.70
CA ILE A 209 -10.61 -21.75 2.59
C ILE A 209 -12.04 -21.33 2.29
N ALA A 210 -12.57 -20.42 3.11
CA ALA A 210 -13.91 -19.87 2.95
C ALA A 210 -13.88 -18.53 2.22
N SER A 211 -12.98 -17.62 2.62
CA SER A 211 -12.83 -16.33 1.97
C SER A 211 -11.43 -15.74 2.15
N LEU A 212 -11.07 -14.82 1.26
CA LEU A 212 -9.88 -13.97 1.33
C LEU A 212 -10.31 -12.51 1.15
N LYS A 213 -9.87 -11.63 2.05
CA LYS A 213 -10.04 -10.18 1.95
C LYS A 213 -8.69 -9.51 1.85
N ILE A 214 -8.56 -8.60 0.89
CA ILE A 214 -7.40 -7.72 0.73
C ILE A 214 -7.90 -6.29 0.91
N ASP A 215 -7.38 -5.59 1.91
CA ASP A 215 -7.81 -4.23 2.26
C ASP A 215 -9.33 -4.11 2.45
N GLY A 216 -9.92 -5.12 3.10
CA GLY A 216 -11.36 -5.26 3.33
C GLY A 216 -12.18 -5.68 2.10
N VAL A 217 -11.58 -5.78 0.91
CA VAL A 217 -12.25 -6.17 -0.34
C VAL A 217 -12.16 -7.69 -0.54
N GLU A 218 -13.32 -8.34 -0.68
CA GLU A 218 -13.40 -9.78 -0.96
C GLU A 218 -12.80 -10.15 -2.31
N GLN A 219 -12.00 -11.22 -2.29
CA GLN A 219 -11.40 -11.83 -3.47
C GLN A 219 -12.06 -13.17 -3.74
N THR A 220 -12.16 -13.54 -5.02
CA THR A 220 -12.56 -14.89 -5.41
C THR A 220 -11.49 -15.89 -4.98
N VAL A 221 -11.90 -16.96 -4.32
CA VAL A 221 -11.02 -18.05 -3.86
C VAL A 221 -11.59 -19.39 -4.25
N GLU A 222 -10.69 -20.34 -4.46
CA GLU A 222 -11.05 -21.76 -4.58
C GLU A 222 -11.19 -22.36 -3.18
N HIS A 223 -12.24 -23.15 -2.96
CA HIS A 223 -12.52 -23.85 -1.70
C HIS A 223 -11.59 -25.06 -1.50
N THR A 224 -10.31 -24.77 -1.27
CA THR A 224 -9.23 -25.76 -1.14
C THR A 224 -8.60 -25.71 0.24
N ALA A 225 -7.76 -26.71 0.57
CA ALA A 225 -7.08 -26.76 1.86
C ALA A 225 -5.89 -25.79 1.97
N SER A 226 -5.42 -25.20 0.87
CA SER A 226 -4.26 -24.31 0.88
C SER A 226 -4.30 -23.32 -0.27
N GLY A 227 -3.78 -22.12 -0.04
CA GLY A 227 -3.69 -21.09 -1.06
C GLY A 227 -2.55 -20.11 -0.77
N SER A 228 -2.35 -19.18 -1.70
CA SER A 228 -1.35 -18.13 -1.53
C SER A 228 -1.79 -16.84 -2.21
N TYR A 229 -1.29 -15.73 -1.69
CA TYR A 229 -1.46 -14.40 -2.27
C TYR A 229 -0.12 -13.67 -2.27
N GLU A 230 0.21 -12.98 -3.35
CA GLU A 230 1.44 -12.18 -3.45
C GLU A 230 1.09 -10.72 -3.70
N PHE A 231 1.43 -9.86 -2.73
CA PHE A 231 1.47 -8.44 -2.97
C PHE A 231 2.71 -8.12 -3.81
N LYS A 232 2.52 -7.43 -4.92
CA LYS A 232 3.60 -6.99 -5.81
C LYS A 232 3.91 -5.53 -5.58
N ALA A 233 5.19 -5.19 -5.57
CA ALA A 233 5.69 -3.82 -5.46
C ALA A 233 4.98 -2.99 -4.38
N VAL A 234 5.06 -3.44 -3.12
CA VAL A 234 4.32 -2.88 -1.98
C VAL A 234 4.77 -1.46 -1.68
N LYS A 235 3.90 -0.48 -1.95
CA LYS A 235 4.15 0.96 -1.70
C LYS A 235 3.19 1.55 -0.68
N SER A 236 2.21 0.79 -0.20
CA SER A 236 1.26 1.21 0.81
C SER A 236 1.11 0.13 1.88
N PRO A 237 0.66 0.48 3.10
CA PRO A 237 0.27 -0.51 4.08
C PRO A 237 -0.95 -1.29 3.58
N HIS A 238 -1.00 -2.59 3.87
CA HIS A 238 -2.12 -3.45 3.47
C HIS A 238 -2.60 -4.34 4.61
N THR A 239 -3.78 -4.92 4.42
CA THR A 239 -4.32 -6.00 5.23
C THR A 239 -4.64 -7.21 4.36
N ILE A 240 -4.40 -8.40 4.89
CA ILE A 240 -4.81 -9.68 4.29
C ILE A 240 -5.48 -10.53 5.36
N GLU A 241 -6.72 -10.90 5.12
CA GLU A 241 -7.53 -11.67 6.05
C GLU A 241 -8.04 -12.92 5.36
N VAL A 242 -7.75 -14.09 5.92
CA VAL A 242 -8.26 -15.37 5.42
C VAL A 242 -9.18 -16.00 6.46
N SER A 243 -10.30 -16.55 6.00
CA SER A 243 -11.21 -17.32 6.85
C SER A 243 -11.36 -18.75 6.34
N PHE A 244 -11.75 -19.65 7.24
CA PHE A 244 -11.87 -21.07 6.96
C PHE A 244 -13.24 -21.59 7.42
N VAL A 245 -13.71 -22.62 6.73
CA VAL A 245 -14.99 -23.29 7.02
C VAL A 245 -14.76 -24.80 7.01
N ARG A 246 -15.55 -25.55 7.80
CA ARG A 246 -15.48 -27.01 7.78
C ARG A 246 -15.89 -27.56 6.42
N GLU A 247 -15.18 -28.59 5.98
CA GLU A 247 -15.53 -29.40 4.82
C GLU A 247 -16.23 -30.68 5.30
N TYR A 248 -17.37 -31.01 4.71
CA TYR A 248 -18.08 -32.25 4.94
C TYR A 248 -18.05 -33.14 3.71
N THR A 249 -18.08 -34.45 3.94
CA THR A 249 -18.28 -35.46 2.90
C THR A 249 -19.73 -35.93 2.94
N ILE A 250 -20.40 -35.83 1.81
CA ILE A 250 -21.77 -36.28 1.60
C ILE A 250 -21.69 -37.58 0.80
N THR A 251 -22.27 -38.65 1.32
CA THR A 251 -22.31 -39.95 0.66
C THR A 251 -23.74 -40.39 0.48
N TYR A 252 -24.16 -40.55 -0.77
CA TYR A 252 -25.39 -41.26 -1.11
C TYR A 252 -25.07 -42.73 -1.25
N THR A 253 -25.70 -43.56 -0.41
CA THR A 253 -25.54 -45.02 -0.44
C THR A 253 -26.91 -45.69 -0.48
N ASP A 254 -26.98 -46.85 -1.13
CA ASP A 254 -28.19 -47.66 -1.21
C ASP A 254 -28.47 -48.41 0.10
N GLY A 255 -27.42 -48.77 0.85
CA GLY A 255 -27.55 -49.40 2.17
C GLY A 255 -28.10 -50.83 2.16
N VAL A 256 -28.19 -51.48 1.00
CA VAL A 256 -28.65 -52.87 0.86
C VAL A 256 -27.46 -53.83 0.76
N ASP A 257 -27.43 -54.84 1.64
CA ASP A 257 -26.43 -55.90 1.57
C ASP A 257 -26.70 -56.85 0.37
N ASN A 258 -25.67 -57.11 -0.43
CA ASN A 258 -25.62 -58.08 -1.54
C ASN A 258 -26.36 -57.74 -2.86
N GLU A 259 -27.12 -56.64 -2.93
CA GLU A 259 -27.67 -56.09 -4.18
C GLU A 259 -27.67 -54.56 -4.11
N ALA A 260 -26.83 -53.89 -4.92
CA ALA A 260 -26.80 -52.43 -5.00
C ALA A 260 -27.58 -51.93 -6.22
N ILE A 261 -28.57 -51.07 -6.03
CA ILE A 261 -29.32 -50.42 -7.13
C ILE A 261 -28.58 -49.21 -7.72
N PHE A 262 -27.57 -48.68 -7.02
CA PHE A 262 -26.61 -47.70 -7.55
C PHE A 262 -25.27 -47.76 -6.79
N THR A 263 -24.20 -47.26 -7.41
CA THR A 263 -22.89 -47.11 -6.79
C THR A 263 -22.86 -45.86 -5.90
N ASP A 264 -22.21 -45.94 -4.73
CA ASP A 264 -22.08 -44.80 -3.81
C ASP A 264 -21.59 -43.53 -4.53
N GLN A 265 -22.30 -42.43 -4.33
CA GLN A 265 -21.92 -41.11 -4.85
C GLN A 265 -21.39 -40.26 -3.71
N VAL A 266 -20.16 -39.77 -3.84
CA VAL A 266 -19.45 -39.05 -2.79
C VAL A 266 -19.15 -37.63 -3.24
N TYR A 267 -19.60 -36.65 -2.45
CA TYR A 267 -19.42 -35.23 -2.70
C TYR A 267 -18.76 -34.55 -1.51
N LYS A 268 -18.16 -33.39 -1.76
CA LYS A 268 -17.61 -32.50 -0.72
C LYS A 268 -18.37 -31.18 -0.74
N ALA A 269 -18.67 -30.64 0.43
CA ALA A 269 -19.34 -29.36 0.56
C ALA A 269 -18.85 -28.59 1.79
N ALA A 270 -18.90 -27.27 1.71
CA ALA A 270 -18.61 -26.39 2.84
C ALA A 270 -19.78 -26.42 3.83
N SER A 271 -19.49 -26.26 5.12
CA SER A 271 -20.54 -26.08 6.13
C SER A 271 -21.43 -24.90 5.76
N GLY A 272 -22.74 -25.15 5.64
CA GLY A 272 -23.74 -24.12 5.33
C GLY A 272 -23.97 -23.87 3.85
N SER A 273 -23.30 -24.60 2.94
CA SER A 273 -23.69 -24.64 1.52
C SER A 273 -24.79 -25.67 1.29
N ASP A 274 -25.51 -25.53 0.18
CA ASP A 274 -26.49 -26.52 -0.29
C ASP A 274 -25.85 -27.90 -0.40
N THR A 275 -26.65 -28.93 -0.11
CA THR A 275 -26.18 -30.30 -0.26
C THR A 275 -26.17 -30.64 -1.75
N PRO A 276 -25.04 -31.14 -2.31
CA PRO A 276 -24.98 -31.53 -3.72
C PRO A 276 -26.07 -32.54 -4.07
N ALA A 277 -26.78 -32.30 -5.18
CA ALA A 277 -27.85 -33.19 -5.63
C ALA A 277 -27.31 -34.58 -5.99
N PHE A 278 -28.12 -35.61 -5.76
CA PHE A 278 -27.86 -36.95 -6.29
C PHE A 278 -27.93 -36.93 -7.82
N GLU A 279 -26.94 -37.52 -8.48
CA GLU A 279 -26.88 -37.61 -9.94
C GLU A 279 -27.63 -38.86 -10.45
N GLY A 280 -28.62 -38.66 -11.30
CA GLY A 280 -29.42 -39.74 -11.90
C GLY A 280 -30.90 -39.69 -11.52
N THR A 281 -31.62 -40.75 -11.90
CA THR A 281 -33.03 -40.90 -11.49
C THR A 281 -33.12 -41.33 -10.03
N ALA A 282 -34.18 -40.91 -9.34
CA ALA A 282 -34.45 -41.35 -7.99
C ALA A 282 -34.33 -42.90 -7.88
N PRO A 283 -33.67 -43.42 -6.83
CA PRO A 283 -33.48 -44.85 -6.67
C PRO A 283 -34.82 -45.59 -6.72
N SER A 284 -34.88 -46.71 -7.45
CA SER A 284 -36.10 -47.52 -7.59
C SER A 284 -35.80 -49.00 -7.40
N ARG A 285 -36.60 -49.68 -6.58
CA ARG A 285 -36.56 -51.14 -6.40
C ARG A 285 -37.96 -51.72 -6.49
N THR A 286 -38.11 -52.85 -7.18
CA THR A 286 -39.38 -53.56 -7.31
C THR A 286 -40.00 -53.79 -5.93
N ASP A 287 -41.28 -53.46 -5.79
CA ASP A 287 -42.06 -53.55 -4.54
C ASP A 287 -41.67 -52.54 -3.42
N TYR A 288 -40.79 -51.57 -3.69
CA TYR A 288 -40.43 -50.49 -2.76
C TYR A 288 -40.78 -49.09 -3.31
N VAL A 289 -41.02 -48.14 -2.39
CA VAL A 289 -41.24 -46.72 -2.70
C VAL A 289 -40.14 -45.89 -2.07
N PHE A 290 -39.46 -45.07 -2.87
CA PHE A 290 -38.46 -44.11 -2.37
C PHE A 290 -39.16 -42.94 -1.67
N THR A 291 -38.94 -42.79 -0.36
CA THR A 291 -39.57 -41.76 0.47
C THR A 291 -38.70 -40.51 0.67
N GLY A 292 -37.44 -40.55 0.21
CA GLY A 292 -36.47 -39.46 0.32
C GLY A 292 -35.16 -39.89 0.98
N TRP A 293 -34.22 -38.96 1.06
CA TRP A 293 -32.93 -39.16 1.73
C TRP A 293 -33.02 -38.91 3.23
N THR A 294 -32.27 -39.68 4.01
CA THR A 294 -32.09 -39.48 5.45
C THR A 294 -30.60 -39.37 5.77
N PRO A 295 -30.13 -38.25 6.35
CA PRO A 295 -30.88 -37.04 6.68
C PRO A 295 -31.43 -36.32 5.44
N THR A 296 -32.44 -35.47 5.64
CA THR A 296 -33.00 -34.66 4.56
C THR A 296 -31.94 -33.70 3.99
N VAL A 297 -31.85 -33.64 2.67
CA VAL A 297 -30.94 -32.76 1.91
C VAL A 297 -31.26 -31.30 2.21
N ALA A 298 -30.24 -30.49 2.48
CA ALA A 298 -30.40 -29.04 2.71
C ALA A 298 -30.43 -28.29 1.37
N ASN A 299 -31.36 -27.33 1.26
CA ASN A 299 -31.56 -26.42 0.11
C ASN A 299 -31.33 -24.96 0.53
#